data_AF-A0A1H0WCM9-F1
#
_entry.id   AF-A0A1H0WCM9-F1
#
_cell.length_a   1.000
_cell.length_b   1.000
_cell.length_c   1.000
_cell.angle_alpha   90.00
_cell.angle_beta   90.00
_cell.angle_gamma   90.00
#
_symmetry.space_group_name_H-M   'P 1'
#
loop_
_entity.id
_entity.type
_entity.pdbx_description
1 polymer ?
#
loop_
_entity_poly.entity_id
_entity_poly.type
_entity_poly.pdbx_seq_one_letter_code
_entity_poly.pdbx_strand_id
1 'polypeptide(L)'
;MKRIALALGALSILSAAYAQDTTTKPDAQTPAVATPDTNNPAAPVPGANSFTEGQAKERIEGQGYTDVSGLTKGEDGIWTGTAMKDGKSVEVKLDFQGNITASAK
;
A
#
# COMPACT_ATOMS: atom_id res chain seq x y z
N MET A 1 10.15 4.33 72.39
CA MET A 1 9.14 3.25 72.55
C MET A 1 8.37 3.17 71.24
N LYS A 2 8.32 2.13 70.40
CA LYS A 2 8.70 0.71 70.42
C LYS A 2 9.47 0.40 69.11
N ARG A 3 10.36 -0.59 69.14
CA ARG A 3 10.99 -1.24 67.97
C ARG A 3 10.22 -2.52 67.68
N ILE A 4 9.94 -2.87 66.42
CA ILE A 4 9.98 -4.26 65.92
C ILE A 4 10.42 -4.22 64.44
N ALA A 5 11.45 -5.00 64.14
CA ALA A 5 12.03 -5.24 62.83
C ALA A 5 11.56 -6.61 62.30
N LEU A 6 11.54 -6.80 60.98
CA LEU A 6 11.66 -8.10 60.30
C LEU A 6 11.76 -7.87 58.78
N ALA A 7 12.30 -8.80 58.01
CA ALA A 7 13.72 -8.95 57.69
C ALA A 7 13.79 -9.50 56.24
N LEU A 8 14.97 -9.36 55.61
CA LEU A 8 15.56 -10.28 54.63
C LEU A 8 14.94 -10.39 53.23
N GLY A 9 15.74 -9.98 52.24
CA GLY A 9 15.61 -10.34 50.84
C GLY A 9 16.80 -9.78 50.05
N ALA A 10 18.00 -10.32 50.28
CA ALA A 10 19.17 -10.01 49.49
C ALA A 10 19.18 -10.87 48.21
N LEU A 11 19.24 -10.22 47.04
CA LEU A 11 19.73 -10.85 45.82
C LEU A 11 20.46 -9.79 44.98
N SER A 12 21.78 -9.84 45.03
CA SER A 12 22.71 -9.41 43.97
C SER A 12 22.25 -10.01 42.61
N ILE A 13 22.59 -9.53 41.41
CA ILE A 13 23.94 -9.46 40.82
C ILE A 13 23.90 -8.53 39.58
N LEU A 14 25.03 -7.84 39.37
CA LEU A 14 25.59 -7.17 38.19
C LEU A 14 24.82 -7.25 36.86
N SER A 15 24.78 -6.12 36.13
CA SER A 15 24.96 -6.15 34.68
C SER A 15 25.49 -4.83 34.11
N ALA A 16 26.62 -4.97 33.40
CA ALA A 16 27.05 -4.34 32.15
C ALA A 16 26.86 -2.81 31.99
N ALA A 17 27.91 -2.00 32.04
CA ALA A 17 28.93 -1.81 30.99
C ALA A 17 28.43 -1.05 29.75
N TYR A 18 29.26 -0.07 29.39
CA TYR A 18 29.39 0.66 28.12
C TYR A 18 28.62 1.98 27.97
N ALA A 19 29.44 3.02 27.79
CA ALA A 19 29.09 4.34 27.33
C ALA A 19 28.32 4.24 26.01
N GLN A 20 27.18 4.92 25.92
CA GLN A 20 26.53 5.15 24.63
C GLN A 20 27.01 6.47 24.07
N ASP A 21 27.90 6.31 23.09
CA ASP A 21 28.20 7.27 22.05
C ASP A 21 26.93 7.83 21.40
N THR A 22 27.11 9.07 20.94
CA THR A 22 26.40 9.79 19.87
C THR A 22 25.40 8.97 19.06
N THR A 23 24.22 9.54 18.77
CA THR A 23 23.65 9.65 17.41
C THR A 23 22.30 10.37 17.45
N THR A 24 22.28 11.53 16.80
CA THR A 24 21.32 11.98 15.78
C THR A 24 19.82 11.78 16.03
N LYS A 25 19.15 12.94 16.12
CA LYS A 25 17.76 13.25 15.79
C LYS A 25 17.05 12.15 14.95
N PRO A 26 15.86 11.69 15.36
CA PRO A 26 15.08 10.74 14.57
C PRO A 26 14.53 11.46 13.33
N ASP A 27 15.21 11.32 12.21
CA ASP A 27 14.58 11.43 10.90
C ASP A 27 13.58 10.28 10.79
N ALA A 28 12.29 10.63 10.79
CA ALA A 28 11.20 9.71 10.55
C ALA A 28 11.23 9.23 9.10
N GLN A 29 12.18 8.34 8.79
CA GLN A 29 12.11 7.50 7.60
C GLN A 29 11.14 6.37 7.92
N THR A 30 9.83 6.59 7.69
CA THR A 30 8.94 5.47 7.42
C THR A 30 9.38 4.88 6.09
N PRO A 31 9.94 3.65 6.03
CA PRO A 31 10.18 3.01 4.76
C PRO A 31 8.80 2.74 4.17
N ALA A 32 8.43 3.47 3.12
CA ALA A 32 7.35 3.02 2.25
C ALA A 32 7.86 1.76 1.55
N VAL A 33 7.66 0.61 2.18
CA VAL A 33 7.81 -0.68 1.53
C VAL A 33 6.69 -0.77 0.51
N ALA A 34 6.95 -0.34 -0.72
CA ALA A 34 6.18 -0.79 -1.86
C ALA A 34 6.56 -2.26 -2.08
N THR A 35 5.85 -3.19 -1.44
CA THR A 35 5.87 -4.60 -1.84
C THR A 35 5.30 -4.66 -3.26
N PRO A 36 6.09 -4.97 -4.30
CA PRO A 36 5.58 -5.09 -5.66
C PRO A 36 5.05 -6.51 -5.87
N ASP A 37 4.15 -6.97 -5.01
CA ASP A 37 3.62 -8.33 -5.08
C ASP A 37 2.10 -8.35 -4.82
N THR A 38 1.39 -7.29 -5.22
CA THR A 38 -0.06 -7.41 -5.37
C THR A 38 -0.30 -8.09 -6.70
N ASN A 39 -0.47 -9.41 -6.63
CA ASN A 39 -1.04 -10.23 -7.69
C ASN A 39 -2.30 -9.51 -8.17
N ASN A 40 -2.21 -8.79 -9.29
CA ASN A 40 -3.36 -8.15 -9.90
C ASN A 40 -4.36 -9.28 -10.17
N PRO A 41 -5.56 -9.25 -9.55
CA PRO A 41 -6.50 -10.34 -9.69
C PRO A 41 -6.76 -10.57 -11.18
N ALA A 42 -6.84 -11.84 -11.60
CA ALA A 42 -7.05 -12.20 -13.00
C ALA A 42 -8.33 -11.59 -13.60
N ALA A 43 -9.27 -11.15 -12.75
CA ALA A 43 -10.46 -10.43 -13.12
C ALA A 43 -10.73 -9.25 -12.15
N PRO A 44 -11.28 -8.12 -12.64
CA PRO A 44 -11.71 -7.03 -11.78
C PRO A 44 -12.92 -7.44 -10.91
N VAL A 45 -13.02 -6.88 -9.71
CA VAL A 45 -14.10 -7.21 -8.76
C VAL A 45 -15.27 -6.24 -8.93
N PRO A 46 -16.52 -6.71 -9.12
CA PRO A 46 -17.67 -5.81 -9.24
C PRO A 46 -18.00 -5.12 -7.91
N GLY A 47 -18.50 -3.89 -7.96
CA GLY A 47 -18.91 -3.12 -6.79
C GLY A 47 -19.24 -1.66 -7.10
N ALA A 48 -19.95 -1.00 -6.18
CA ALA A 48 -20.32 0.40 -6.35
C ALA A 48 -19.07 1.30 -6.45
N ASN A 49 -18.72 1.69 -7.66
CA ASN A 49 -17.52 2.46 -7.93
C ASN A 49 -17.82 3.97 -7.92
N SER A 50 -17.16 4.73 -7.06
CA SER A 50 -17.36 6.19 -6.95
C SER A 50 -16.37 7.00 -7.79
N PHE A 51 -15.47 6.35 -8.54
CA PHE A 51 -14.57 7.07 -9.43
C PHE A 51 -15.34 7.74 -10.54
N THR A 52 -14.98 8.98 -10.84
CA THR A 52 -15.32 9.64 -12.10
C THR A 52 -14.45 9.10 -13.23
N GLU A 53 -14.82 9.36 -14.48
CA GLU A 53 -13.99 8.98 -15.64
C GLU A 53 -12.57 9.54 -15.54
N GLY A 54 -12.43 10.80 -15.10
CA GLY A 54 -11.12 11.44 -14.90
C GLY A 54 -10.29 10.74 -13.83
N GLN A 55 -10.88 10.36 -12.70
CA GLN A 55 -10.19 9.62 -11.64
C GLN A 55 -9.78 8.20 -12.10
N ALA A 56 -10.65 7.55 -12.87
CA ALA A 56 -10.34 6.26 -13.48
C ALA A 56 -9.16 6.38 -14.46
N LYS A 57 -9.17 7.41 -15.30
CA LYS A 57 -8.08 7.72 -16.24
C LYS A 57 -6.77 7.96 -15.52
N GLU A 58 -6.73 8.87 -14.56
CA GLU A 58 -5.51 9.20 -13.79
C GLU A 58 -4.89 7.96 -13.15
N ARG A 59 -5.74 7.06 -12.63
CA ARG A 59 -5.28 5.82 -12.00
C ARG A 59 -4.71 4.83 -13.01
N ILE A 60 -5.35 4.69 -14.17
CA ILE A 60 -4.85 3.84 -15.27
C ILE A 60 -3.52 4.40 -15.78
N GLU A 61 -3.41 5.70 -16.00
CA GLU A 61 -2.16 6.35 -16.41
C GLU A 61 -1.06 6.19 -15.34
N GLY A 62 -1.41 6.26 -14.06
CA GLY A 62 -0.50 6.01 -12.93
C GLY A 62 0.10 4.60 -12.88
N GLN A 63 -0.50 3.62 -13.57
CA GLN A 63 0.07 2.27 -13.75
C GLN A 63 0.95 2.16 -15.02
N GLY A 64 1.29 3.29 -15.63
CA GLY A 64 2.15 3.36 -16.81
C GLY A 64 1.46 2.93 -18.10
N TYR A 65 0.14 3.08 -18.17
CA TYR A 65 -0.61 3.03 -19.43
C TYR A 65 -0.63 4.43 -20.05
N THR A 66 -0.67 4.52 -21.38
CA THR A 66 -0.78 5.78 -22.11
C THR A 66 -2.01 5.76 -23.02
N ASP A 67 -2.35 6.91 -23.61
CA ASP A 67 -3.45 7.02 -24.60
C ASP A 67 -4.79 6.44 -24.11
N VAL A 68 -5.07 6.61 -22.81
CA VAL A 68 -6.28 6.09 -22.18
C VAL A 68 -7.50 6.83 -22.73
N SER A 69 -8.44 6.08 -23.30
CA SER A 69 -9.61 6.62 -23.98
C SER A 69 -10.81 5.67 -23.93
N GLY A 70 -12.01 6.24 -24.13
CA GLY A 70 -13.26 5.48 -24.20
C GLY A 70 -13.65 4.81 -22.89
N LEU A 71 -13.27 5.39 -21.74
CA LEU A 71 -13.60 4.85 -20.43
C LEU A 71 -15.11 4.93 -20.20
N THR A 72 -15.74 3.78 -20.01
CA THR A 72 -17.16 3.65 -19.70
C THR A 72 -17.32 2.80 -18.45
N LYS A 73 -18.12 3.28 -17.50
CA LYS A 73 -18.45 2.51 -16.30
C LYS A 73 -19.63 1.59 -16.57
N GLY A 74 -19.42 0.29 -16.38
CA GLY A 74 -20.48 -0.71 -16.44
C GLY A 74 -21.43 -0.66 -15.24
N GLU A 75 -22.54 -1.38 -15.35
CA GLU A 75 -23.51 -1.56 -14.24
C GLU A 75 -22.92 -2.31 -13.04
N ASP A 76 -21.89 -3.12 -13.31
CA ASP A 76 -21.05 -3.80 -12.33
C ASP A 76 -20.07 -2.87 -11.60
N GLY A 77 -20.01 -1.60 -12.01
CA GLY A 77 -19.08 -0.60 -11.50
C GLY A 77 -17.64 -0.74 -11.98
N ILE A 78 -17.40 -1.56 -13.01
CA ILE A 78 -16.08 -1.70 -13.63
C ILE A 78 -15.95 -0.67 -14.74
N TRP A 79 -14.90 0.15 -14.69
CA TRP A 79 -14.53 1.04 -15.78
C TRP A 79 -13.81 0.22 -16.86
N THR A 80 -14.29 0.27 -18.11
CA THR A 80 -13.66 -0.39 -19.25
C THR A 80 -13.29 0.65 -20.30
N GLY A 81 -12.11 0.53 -20.91
CA GLY A 81 -11.67 1.42 -21.99
C GLY A 81 -10.51 0.84 -22.78
N THR A 82 -9.90 1.66 -23.63
CA THR A 82 -8.69 1.31 -24.37
C THR A 82 -7.52 2.12 -23.84
N ALA A 83 -6.34 1.51 -23.80
CA ALA A 83 -5.09 2.18 -23.51
C ALA A 83 -3.94 1.58 -24.31
N MET A 84 -2.77 2.19 -24.21
CA MET A 84 -1.51 1.71 -24.76
C MET A 84 -0.60 1.24 -23.62
N LYS A 85 0.00 0.06 -23.78
CA LYS A 85 1.02 -0.49 -22.87
C LYS A 85 2.12 -1.11 -23.72
N ASP A 86 3.37 -0.71 -23.49
CA ASP A 86 4.53 -1.21 -24.22
C ASP A 86 4.38 -1.14 -25.76
N GLY A 87 3.79 -0.05 -26.25
CA GLY A 87 3.53 0.18 -27.68
C GLY A 87 2.38 -0.64 -28.28
N LYS A 88 1.61 -1.38 -27.46
CA LYS A 88 0.47 -2.18 -27.91
C LYS A 88 -0.84 -1.61 -27.37
N SER A 89 -1.87 -1.65 -28.21
CA SER A 89 -3.24 -1.32 -27.77
C SER A 89 -3.81 -2.48 -26.97
N VAL A 90 -4.35 -2.16 -25.81
CA VAL A 90 -4.96 -3.12 -24.86
C VAL A 90 -6.31 -2.60 -24.39
N GLU A 91 -7.23 -3.52 -24.12
CA GLU A 91 -8.42 -3.22 -23.33
C GLU A 91 -7.99 -3.16 -21.86
N VAL A 92 -8.39 -2.10 -21.17
CA VAL A 92 -8.13 -1.90 -19.75
C VAL A 92 -9.44 -1.95 -18.97
N LYS A 93 -9.40 -2.59 -17.81
CA LYS A 93 -10.50 -2.62 -16.84
C LYS A 93 -10.02 -2.18 -15.49
N LEU A 94 -10.79 -1.31 -14.84
CA LEU A 94 -10.53 -0.78 -13.50
C LEU A 94 -11.74 -1.06 -12.61
N ASP A 95 -11.54 -1.81 -11.53
CA ASP A 95 -12.60 -2.06 -10.55
C ASP A 95 -12.72 -0.96 -9.46
N PHE A 96 -13.72 -1.11 -8.58
CA PHE A 96 -13.96 -0.18 -7.47
C PHE A 96 -12.85 -0.16 -6.41
N GLN A 97 -12.04 -1.23 -6.32
CA GLN A 97 -10.88 -1.30 -5.43
C GLN A 97 -9.65 -0.64 -6.06
N GLY A 98 -9.73 -0.35 -7.34
CA GLY A 98 -8.68 0.27 -8.10
C GLY A 98 -7.68 -0.73 -8.69
N ASN A 99 -8.04 -2.01 -8.81
CA ASN A 99 -7.25 -3.01 -9.54
C ASN A 99 -7.40 -2.77 -11.04
N ILE A 100 -6.32 -2.90 -11.79
CA ILE A 100 -6.30 -2.64 -13.23
C ILE A 100 -5.86 -3.89 -13.97
N THR A 101 -6.76 -4.51 -14.71
CA THR A 101 -6.44 -5.63 -15.61
C THR A 101 -6.35 -5.14 -17.04
N ALA A 102 -5.39 -5.67 -17.81
CA ALA A 102 -5.28 -5.41 -19.23
C ALA A 102 -5.31 -6.72 -20.02
N SER A 103 -6.02 -6.72 -21.13
CA SER A 103 -6.05 -7.80 -22.10
C SER A 103 -5.71 -7.26 -23.48
N ALA A 104 -4.98 -8.04 -24.27
CA ALA A 104 -4.81 -7.71 -25.69
C ALA A 104 -6.19 -7.58 -26.34
N LYS A 105 -6.36 -6.54 -27.15
CA LYS A 105 -7.56 -6.37 -27.96
C LYS A 105 -7.63 -7.44 -29.06
#